data_AF-A0A3B9XNE5-F1
#
_entry.id   AF-A0A3B9XNE5-F1
#
_cell.length_a   1.000
_cell.length_b   1.000
_cell.length_c   1.000
_cell.angle_alpha   90.00
_cell.angle_beta   90.00
_cell.angle_gamma   90.00
#
_symmetry.space_group_name_H-M   'P 1'
#
loop_
_entity.id
_entity.type
_entity.pdbx_description
1 polymer ?
#
loop_
_entity_poly.entity_id
_entity_poly.type
_entity_poly.pdbx_seq_one_letter_code
_entity_poly.pdbx_strand_id
1 'polypeptide(L)'
;MVVALLLTGCNLEVEHYQSSWLHRAHQLQRQLDQEQPLRRATFIATHNSYNAAAYTTAQSYYDPNQIHSITAQLEMDVRALELDVHSVFGQLLLCHGTDQHIGCSPFDRPLAQGLQEIVTWLQQPKNQDAVLLLYIEDHSAARDRAELAQRLLDLLGPYTYLPATPLAATGGCPLIPAGLSKAQLRAAGKNILILSDGCSSSELASVLFGGFAGADDDSGYPTLSLSMLQPAPACVDSALSQPQVQQTFLRMQEDRTLLSRLVGNAGSRITAPVVANLLDCEINLLGLDKLRPGDGRLRAALWSWAEGQPAADAHGRCALHNDDGHFQVAPCAGLLPYSCRDESSGQWVLSHERGPWDAGAAVCDALGLQFAVPFSAYDNRRLQGEKVAGAVNRAWLGYRQRGGQWQPATD
;
A
#
# COMPACT_ATOMS: atom_id res chain seq x y z
N MET A 1 25.25 -41.28 6.56
CA MET A 1 24.20 -40.27 6.78
C MET A 1 24.69 -38.97 6.18
N VAL A 2 24.27 -38.67 4.95
CA VAL A 2 24.50 -37.35 4.34
C VAL A 2 23.27 -36.52 4.68
N VAL A 3 23.46 -35.53 5.55
CA VAL A 3 22.43 -34.53 5.82
C VAL A 3 22.37 -33.65 4.57
N ALA A 4 21.32 -33.82 3.78
CA ALA A 4 20.98 -32.86 2.74
C ALA A 4 20.52 -31.58 3.45
N LEU A 5 21.39 -30.58 3.52
CA LEU A 5 20.96 -29.21 3.76
C LEU A 5 20.06 -28.82 2.59
N LEU A 6 18.76 -28.70 2.85
CA LEU A 6 17.84 -27.99 1.97
C LEU A 6 18.30 -26.53 1.94
N LEU A 7 19.06 -26.16 0.92
CA LEU A 7 19.24 -24.76 0.53
C LEU A 7 17.89 -24.27 0.01
N THR A 8 17.01 -23.83 0.92
CA THR A 8 16.01 -22.82 0.57
C THR A 8 16.80 -21.66 -0.03
N GLY A 9 16.67 -21.43 -1.34
CA GLY A 9 17.46 -20.44 -2.05
C GLY A 9 17.33 -19.07 -1.40
N CYS A 10 18.37 -18.64 -0.67
CA CYS A 10 18.52 -17.26 -0.23
C CYS A 10 18.45 -16.37 -1.47
N ASN A 11 17.37 -15.60 -1.60
CA ASN A 11 17.31 -14.55 -2.59
C ASN A 11 18.13 -13.38 -2.07
N LEU A 12 19.45 -13.46 -2.26
CA LEU A 12 20.44 -12.50 -1.72
C LEU A 12 20.10 -11.04 -2.05
N GLU A 13 19.42 -10.78 -3.17
CA GLU A 13 18.97 -9.42 -3.53
C GLU A 13 17.85 -8.92 -2.62
N VAL A 14 16.88 -9.77 -2.27
CA VAL A 14 15.78 -9.44 -1.36
C VAL A 14 16.31 -9.27 0.06
N GLU A 15 17.20 -10.16 0.50
CA GLU A 15 17.86 -10.04 1.82
C GLU A 15 18.67 -8.74 1.93
N HIS A 16 19.42 -8.39 0.88
CA HIS A 16 20.15 -7.12 0.83
C HIS A 16 19.19 -5.94 0.92
N TYR A 17 18.05 -5.96 0.20
CA TYR A 17 17.04 -4.92 0.34
C TYR A 17 16.45 -4.84 1.74
N GLN A 18 16.09 -5.95 2.37
CA GLN A 18 15.59 -5.97 3.75
C GLN A 18 16.58 -5.37 4.75
N SER A 19 17.89 -5.48 4.49
CA SER A 19 18.93 -4.86 5.31
C SER A 19 19.23 -3.41 4.95
N SER A 20 18.64 -2.89 3.87
CA SER A 20 18.96 -1.56 3.32
C SER A 20 18.32 -0.42 4.12
N TRP A 21 18.90 0.77 3.97
CA TRP A 21 18.31 2.00 4.52
C TRP A 21 16.90 2.26 3.94
N LEU A 22 16.68 1.92 2.67
CA LEU A 22 15.42 2.19 1.97
C LEU A 22 14.28 1.37 2.58
N HIS A 23 14.51 0.08 2.87
CA HIS A 23 13.52 -0.76 3.56
C HIS A 23 13.18 -0.21 4.95
N ARG A 24 14.19 0.18 5.73
CA ARG A 24 13.99 0.82 7.03
C ARG A 24 13.20 2.13 6.92
N ALA A 25 13.48 2.96 5.91
CA ALA A 25 12.76 4.21 5.68
C ALA A 25 11.30 3.96 5.31
N HIS A 26 11.00 2.94 4.48
CA HIS A 26 9.65 2.51 4.17
C HIS A 26 8.89 1.99 5.39
N GLN A 27 9.57 1.24 6.27
CA GLN A 27 8.97 0.81 7.55
C GLN A 27 8.54 2.01 8.39
N LEU A 28 9.38 3.06 8.49
CA LEU A 28 9.04 4.28 9.22
C LEU A 28 7.93 5.07 8.52
N GLN A 29 7.96 5.19 7.20
CA GLN A 29 6.92 5.88 6.43
C GLN A 29 5.54 5.26 6.66
N ARG A 30 5.45 3.92 6.66
CA ARG A 30 4.20 3.21 6.93
C ARG A 30 3.68 3.40 8.35
N GLN A 31 4.47 3.93 9.29
CA GLN A 31 3.97 4.26 10.62
C GLN A 31 3.18 5.58 10.62
N LEU A 32 3.44 6.47 9.67
CA LEU A 32 2.83 7.80 9.61
C LEU A 32 1.35 7.76 9.21
N ASP A 33 0.94 6.74 8.43
CA ASP A 33 -0.42 6.61 7.90
C ASP A 33 -1.29 5.59 8.66
N GLN A 34 -0.83 5.09 9.82
CA GLN A 34 -1.54 4.02 10.56
C GLN A 34 -2.94 4.42 11.01
N GLU A 35 -3.09 5.64 11.48
CA GLU A 35 -4.36 6.20 11.97
C GLU A 35 -5.22 6.80 10.86
N GLN A 36 -4.69 6.87 9.64
CA GLN A 36 -5.41 7.48 8.52
C GLN A 36 -6.39 6.48 7.90
N PRO A 37 -7.52 6.96 7.33
CA PRO A 37 -8.40 6.12 6.54
C PRO A 37 -7.62 5.39 5.44
N LEU A 38 -7.89 4.11 5.21
CA LEU A 38 -7.15 3.27 4.26
C LEU A 38 -7.01 3.90 2.88
N ARG A 39 -8.04 4.60 2.40
CA ARG A 39 -8.03 5.31 1.10
C ARG A 39 -6.95 6.39 0.97
N ARG A 40 -6.47 6.93 2.10
CA ARG A 40 -5.43 7.96 2.17
C ARG A 40 -4.05 7.40 2.53
N ALA A 41 -3.98 6.13 2.90
CA ALA A 41 -2.76 5.45 3.28
C ALA A 41 -2.08 4.84 2.05
N THR A 42 -0.74 4.84 2.00
CA THR A 42 0.00 4.33 0.85
C THR A 42 0.15 2.81 0.91
N PHE A 43 -0.11 2.15 -0.22
CA PHE A 43 0.10 0.73 -0.46
C PHE A 43 0.86 0.52 -1.76
N ILE A 44 2.11 0.05 -1.63
CA ILE A 44 2.82 -0.55 -2.76
C ILE A 44 2.13 -1.89 -3.05
N ALA A 45 1.66 -2.05 -4.28
CA ALA A 45 0.91 -3.23 -4.71
C ALA A 45 1.60 -3.92 -5.89
N THR A 46 1.18 -5.15 -6.15
CA THR A 46 1.62 -5.93 -7.31
C THR A 46 0.40 -6.50 -8.03
N HIS A 47 0.29 -6.19 -9.32
CA HIS A 47 -0.76 -6.72 -10.17
C HIS A 47 -0.51 -8.21 -10.45
N ASN A 48 -1.55 -9.03 -10.30
CA ASN A 48 -1.51 -10.50 -10.42
C ASN A 48 -0.32 -11.11 -9.68
N SER A 49 -0.26 -10.84 -8.37
CA SER A 49 0.88 -11.11 -7.49
C SER A 49 1.35 -12.57 -7.52
N TYR A 50 0.43 -13.51 -7.80
CA TYR A 50 0.71 -14.93 -7.93
C TYR A 50 1.34 -15.33 -9.26
N ASN A 51 1.12 -14.57 -10.34
CA ASN A 51 1.64 -14.87 -11.68
C ASN A 51 3.12 -14.47 -11.73
N ALA A 52 3.99 -15.28 -11.14
CA ALA A 52 5.39 -14.94 -10.90
C ALA A 52 6.37 -15.96 -11.47
N ALA A 53 7.53 -15.48 -11.95
CA ALA A 53 8.60 -16.33 -12.47
C ALA A 53 9.10 -17.35 -11.44
N ALA A 54 9.02 -17.04 -10.14
CA ALA A 54 9.34 -17.94 -9.04
C ALA A 54 8.47 -19.22 -9.00
N TYR A 55 7.31 -19.21 -9.66
CA TYR A 55 6.40 -20.35 -9.74
C TYR A 55 6.29 -20.94 -11.15
N THR A 56 6.98 -20.35 -12.13
CA THR A 56 6.95 -20.83 -13.51
C THR A 56 7.47 -22.25 -13.60
N THR A 57 6.71 -23.10 -14.27
CA THR A 57 7.13 -24.46 -14.62
C THR A 57 7.20 -24.59 -16.14
N ALA A 58 7.53 -25.78 -16.64
CA ALA A 58 7.41 -26.07 -18.06
C ALA A 58 5.94 -26.04 -18.55
N GLN A 59 4.96 -25.88 -17.66
CA GLN A 59 3.52 -26.04 -17.90
C GLN A 59 2.65 -24.90 -17.36
N SER A 60 3.21 -23.94 -16.63
CA SER A 60 2.46 -22.84 -15.99
C SER A 60 3.27 -21.54 -15.96
N TYR A 61 2.56 -20.41 -16.02
CA TYR A 61 3.12 -19.05 -15.91
C TYR A 61 4.27 -18.74 -16.90
N TYR A 62 4.07 -19.01 -18.19
CA TYR A 62 5.08 -18.74 -19.23
C TYR A 62 5.40 -17.25 -19.44
N ASP A 63 4.47 -16.39 -19.06
CA ASP A 63 4.54 -14.95 -19.24
C ASP A 63 4.09 -14.27 -17.94
N PRO A 64 4.93 -14.33 -16.88
CA PRO A 64 4.49 -13.91 -15.57
C PRO A 64 4.35 -12.38 -15.47
N ASN A 65 3.52 -11.85 -14.58
CA ASN A 65 3.51 -10.43 -14.19
C ASN A 65 4.71 -10.11 -13.30
N GLN A 66 5.02 -11.02 -12.38
CA GLN A 66 6.03 -10.82 -11.34
C GLN A 66 7.28 -11.68 -11.58
N ILE A 67 8.33 -11.39 -10.82
CA ILE A 67 9.59 -12.16 -10.85
C ILE A 67 9.69 -13.00 -9.59
N HIS A 68 9.47 -12.36 -8.44
CA HIS A 68 9.65 -12.95 -7.14
C HIS A 68 8.36 -13.57 -6.60
N SER A 69 8.48 -14.52 -5.68
CA SER A 69 7.34 -15.10 -4.97
C SER A 69 6.56 -14.04 -4.18
N ILE A 70 5.32 -14.34 -3.81
CA ILE A 70 4.48 -13.50 -2.93
C ILE A 70 5.24 -13.17 -1.64
N THR A 71 5.91 -14.15 -1.02
CA THR A 71 6.76 -13.91 0.17
C THR A 71 7.81 -12.84 -0.12
N ALA A 72 8.56 -13.00 -1.21
CA ALA A 72 9.61 -12.05 -1.56
C ALA A 72 9.05 -10.67 -1.98
N GLN A 73 7.86 -10.60 -2.58
CA GLN A 73 7.15 -9.34 -2.84
C GLN A 73 6.82 -8.62 -1.52
N LEU A 74 6.26 -9.34 -0.54
CA LEU A 74 5.99 -8.80 0.81
C LEU A 74 7.27 -8.35 1.53
N GLU A 75 8.38 -9.06 1.31
CA GLU A 75 9.71 -8.68 1.80
C GLU A 75 10.31 -7.45 1.11
N MET A 76 9.82 -7.11 -0.09
CA MET A 76 10.10 -5.88 -0.85
C MET A 76 9.07 -4.77 -0.59
N ASP A 77 8.49 -4.73 0.61
CA ASP A 77 7.56 -3.69 1.08
C ASP A 77 6.17 -3.64 0.40
N VAL A 78 5.83 -4.61 -0.47
CA VAL A 78 4.47 -4.77 -0.99
C VAL A 78 3.50 -5.06 0.15
N ARG A 79 2.36 -4.37 0.18
CA ARG A 79 1.30 -4.55 1.20
C ARG A 79 -0.12 -4.67 0.61
N ALA A 80 -0.24 -4.67 -0.70
CA ALA A 80 -1.47 -5.02 -1.40
C ALA A 80 -1.17 -6.10 -2.46
N LEU A 81 -1.89 -7.20 -2.40
CA LEU A 81 -1.72 -8.37 -3.26
C LEU A 81 -3.01 -8.60 -4.07
N GLU A 82 -2.85 -9.16 -5.25
CA GLU A 82 -3.92 -9.45 -6.20
C GLU A 82 -3.83 -10.91 -6.66
N LEU A 83 -4.92 -11.65 -6.50
CA LEU A 83 -5.05 -13.07 -6.80
C LEU A 83 -6.27 -13.34 -7.69
N ASP A 84 -6.04 -13.85 -8.89
CA ASP A 84 -7.12 -14.19 -9.83
C ASP A 84 -7.48 -15.65 -9.63
N VAL A 85 -8.73 -15.90 -9.25
CA VAL A 85 -9.18 -17.22 -8.85
C VAL A 85 -10.13 -17.77 -9.90
N HIS A 86 -9.71 -18.82 -10.59
CA HIS A 86 -10.54 -19.49 -11.59
C HIS A 86 -11.02 -20.86 -11.11
N SER A 87 -12.26 -21.20 -11.45
CA SER A 87 -12.82 -22.55 -11.35
C SER A 87 -12.52 -23.37 -12.60
N VAL A 88 -11.43 -24.13 -12.58
CA VAL A 88 -10.89 -24.76 -13.79
C VAL A 88 -10.26 -26.10 -13.45
N PHE A 89 -10.46 -27.10 -14.32
CA PHE A 89 -10.04 -28.50 -14.11
C PHE A 89 -10.53 -29.12 -12.80
N GLY A 90 -11.69 -28.68 -12.29
CA GLY A 90 -12.28 -29.16 -11.04
C GLY A 90 -11.58 -28.67 -9.78
N GLN A 91 -10.84 -27.56 -9.87
CA GLN A 91 -10.10 -26.95 -8.76
C GLN A 91 -10.23 -25.43 -8.79
N LEU A 92 -9.97 -24.80 -7.64
CA LEU A 92 -9.73 -23.36 -7.54
C LEU A 92 -8.24 -23.08 -7.72
N LEU A 93 -7.87 -22.54 -8.89
CA LEU A 93 -6.49 -22.26 -9.28
C LEU A 93 -6.24 -20.76 -9.37
N LEU A 94 -5.00 -20.38 -9.09
CA LEU A 94 -4.47 -19.05 -9.34
C LEU A 94 -4.01 -18.98 -10.80
N CYS A 95 -4.85 -18.47 -11.69
CA CYS A 95 -4.64 -18.54 -13.13
C CYS A 95 -4.64 -17.14 -13.75
N HIS A 96 -3.63 -16.87 -14.57
CA HIS A 96 -3.57 -15.64 -15.36
C HIS A 96 -4.24 -15.87 -16.72
N GLY A 97 -5.57 -15.91 -16.72
CA GLY A 97 -6.39 -16.23 -17.88
C GLY A 97 -7.57 -15.28 -18.04
N THR A 98 -8.24 -15.35 -19.18
CA THR A 98 -9.48 -14.59 -19.41
C THR A 98 -10.66 -15.18 -18.64
N ASP A 99 -11.80 -14.49 -18.61
CA ASP A 99 -13.06 -15.00 -18.03
C ASP A 99 -13.50 -16.37 -18.60
N GLN A 100 -13.06 -16.70 -19.82
CA GLN A 100 -13.31 -18.00 -20.46
C GLN A 100 -12.23 -19.04 -20.13
N HIS A 101 -11.41 -18.78 -19.12
CA HIS A 101 -10.27 -19.59 -18.66
C HIS A 101 -9.17 -19.78 -19.72
N ILE A 102 -9.14 -18.94 -20.76
CA ILE A 102 -8.10 -19.00 -21.79
C ILE A 102 -6.82 -18.46 -21.19
N GLY A 103 -5.79 -19.31 -21.13
CA GLY A 103 -4.53 -19.01 -20.44
C GLY A 103 -4.31 -19.87 -19.18
N CYS A 104 -5.37 -20.49 -18.65
CA CYS A 104 -5.25 -21.38 -17.51
C CYS A 104 -4.61 -22.72 -17.86
N SER A 105 -3.85 -23.24 -16.91
CA SER A 105 -3.20 -24.54 -16.95
C SER A 105 -3.62 -25.42 -15.77
N PRO A 106 -3.79 -26.74 -15.94
CA PRO A 106 -4.04 -27.65 -14.81
C PRO A 106 -2.84 -27.75 -13.85
N PHE A 107 -1.70 -27.16 -14.23
CA PHE A 107 -0.48 -27.07 -13.43
C PHE A 107 -0.28 -25.68 -12.81
N ASP A 108 -1.25 -24.78 -12.98
CA ASP A 108 -1.27 -23.52 -12.24
C ASP A 108 -1.43 -23.80 -10.75
N ARG A 109 -0.96 -22.85 -9.95
CA ARG A 109 -0.86 -23.02 -8.51
C ARG A 109 -2.26 -23.09 -7.89
N PRO A 110 -2.55 -24.08 -7.02
CA PRO A 110 -3.78 -24.09 -6.26
C PRO A 110 -3.91 -22.87 -5.35
N LEU A 111 -5.11 -22.28 -5.24
CA LEU A 111 -5.40 -21.13 -4.38
C LEU A 111 -4.86 -21.33 -2.96
N ALA A 112 -5.13 -22.50 -2.36
CA ALA A 112 -4.72 -22.80 -1.00
C ALA A 112 -3.21 -22.66 -0.77
N GLN A 113 -2.37 -22.95 -1.78
CA GLN A 113 -0.93 -22.79 -1.66
C GLN A 113 -0.50 -21.31 -1.65
N GLY A 114 -1.18 -20.46 -2.43
CA GLY A 114 -0.93 -19.01 -2.41
C GLY A 114 -1.35 -18.39 -1.07
N LEU A 115 -2.54 -18.75 -0.57
CA LEU A 115 -3.03 -18.29 0.74
C LEU A 115 -2.11 -18.76 1.88
N GLN A 116 -1.68 -20.03 1.87
CA GLN A 116 -0.77 -20.57 2.88
C GLN A 116 0.59 -19.84 2.89
N GLU A 117 1.08 -19.41 1.73
CA GLU A 117 2.32 -18.63 1.65
C GLU A 117 2.18 -17.28 2.36
N ILE A 118 1.06 -16.58 2.15
CA ILE A 118 0.74 -15.32 2.84
C ILE A 118 0.69 -15.54 4.36
N VAL A 119 0.00 -16.59 4.82
CA VAL A 119 -0.08 -16.94 6.25
C VAL A 119 1.29 -17.21 6.83
N THR A 120 2.11 -17.98 6.12
CA THR A 120 3.46 -18.36 6.56
C THR A 120 4.34 -17.13 6.75
N TRP A 121 4.25 -16.15 5.84
CA TRP A 121 4.95 -14.87 6.00
C TRP A 121 4.42 -14.09 7.19
N LEU A 122 3.09 -13.99 7.35
CA LEU A 122 2.44 -13.20 8.39
C LEU A 122 2.68 -13.73 9.80
N GLN A 123 2.83 -15.05 9.95
CA GLN A 123 3.14 -15.71 11.22
C GLN A 123 4.55 -15.42 11.75
N GLN A 124 5.45 -14.92 10.91
CA GLN A 124 6.79 -14.55 11.36
C GLN A 124 6.69 -13.37 12.35
N PRO A 125 7.38 -13.41 13.51
CA PRO A 125 7.29 -12.36 14.53
C PRO A 125 7.51 -10.94 13.99
N LYS A 126 8.44 -10.77 13.04
CA LYS A 126 8.76 -9.47 12.41
C LYS A 126 7.63 -8.88 11.55
N ASN A 127 6.62 -9.68 11.17
CA ASN A 127 5.57 -9.31 10.26
C ASN A 127 4.19 -9.20 10.93
N GLN A 128 4.09 -9.47 12.24
CA GLN A 128 2.79 -9.57 12.92
C GLN A 128 2.01 -8.26 12.92
N ASP A 129 2.66 -7.10 12.79
CA ASP A 129 2.00 -5.78 12.71
C ASP A 129 1.66 -5.34 11.28
N ALA A 130 1.97 -6.17 10.28
CA ALA A 130 1.68 -5.82 8.89
C ALA A 130 0.17 -5.82 8.64
N VAL A 131 -0.31 -4.79 7.95
CA VAL A 131 -1.65 -4.75 7.36
C VAL A 131 -1.53 -5.02 5.87
N LEU A 132 -2.32 -5.97 5.37
CA LEU A 132 -2.37 -6.41 3.98
C LEU A 132 -3.75 -6.16 3.39
N LEU A 133 -3.77 -5.65 2.16
CA LEU A 133 -4.95 -5.72 1.30
C LEU A 133 -4.80 -6.93 0.39
N LEU A 134 -5.84 -7.77 0.34
CA LEU A 134 -5.89 -8.91 -0.55
C LEU A 134 -7.08 -8.75 -1.49
N TYR A 135 -6.78 -8.46 -2.75
CA TYR A 135 -7.76 -8.41 -3.82
C TYR A 135 -7.91 -9.79 -4.45
N ILE A 136 -9.14 -10.26 -4.53
CA ILE A 136 -9.52 -11.49 -5.23
C ILE A 136 -10.23 -11.07 -6.51
N GLU A 137 -9.71 -11.45 -7.67
CA GLU A 137 -10.46 -11.34 -8.92
C GLU A 137 -11.24 -12.67 -9.12
N ASP A 138 -12.56 -12.63 -8.94
CA ASP A 138 -13.39 -13.84 -8.84
C ASP A 138 -13.88 -14.33 -10.22
N HIS A 139 -13.08 -15.22 -10.84
CA HIS A 139 -13.48 -16.01 -12.00
C HIS A 139 -14.00 -17.41 -11.62
N SER A 140 -14.45 -17.60 -10.38
CA SER A 140 -15.00 -18.88 -9.94
C SER A 140 -16.43 -19.09 -10.42
N ALA A 141 -16.75 -20.34 -10.75
CA ALA A 141 -18.11 -20.73 -11.11
C ALA A 141 -19.02 -20.64 -9.88
N ALA A 142 -20.29 -20.30 -10.08
CA ALA A 142 -21.26 -20.13 -8.99
C ALA A 142 -21.31 -21.32 -8.00
N ARG A 143 -21.12 -22.56 -8.49
CA ARG A 143 -21.10 -23.79 -7.67
C ARG A 143 -19.88 -23.91 -6.75
N ASP A 144 -18.78 -23.22 -7.06
CA ASP A 144 -17.50 -23.33 -6.36
C ASP A 144 -17.26 -22.15 -5.40
N ARG A 145 -18.13 -21.12 -5.40
CA ARG A 145 -18.00 -19.92 -4.54
C ARG A 145 -18.08 -20.22 -3.05
N ALA A 146 -18.88 -21.20 -2.66
CA ALA A 146 -18.92 -21.67 -1.27
C ALA A 146 -17.59 -22.31 -0.85
N GLU A 147 -16.96 -23.06 -1.74
CA GLU A 147 -15.63 -23.63 -1.50
C GLU A 147 -14.58 -22.51 -1.42
N LEU A 148 -14.64 -21.50 -2.29
CA LEU A 148 -13.76 -20.34 -2.25
C LEU A 148 -13.86 -19.61 -0.89
N ALA A 149 -15.08 -19.27 -0.47
CA ALA A 149 -15.33 -18.63 0.83
C ALA A 149 -14.78 -19.47 2.00
N GLN A 150 -15.01 -20.79 1.98
CA GLN A 150 -14.51 -21.70 3.01
C GLN A 150 -12.98 -21.72 3.05
N ARG A 151 -12.30 -21.80 1.89
CA ARG A 151 -10.83 -21.79 1.83
C ARG A 151 -10.23 -20.48 2.36
N LEU A 152 -10.88 -19.34 2.07
CA LEU A 152 -10.47 -18.05 2.62
C LEU A 152 -10.63 -18.01 4.14
N LEU A 153 -11.75 -18.50 4.68
CA LEU A 153 -11.99 -18.56 6.12
C LEU A 153 -11.04 -19.51 6.84
N ASP A 154 -10.83 -20.71 6.30
CA ASP A 154 -9.99 -21.75 6.92
C ASP A 154 -8.53 -21.30 7.06
N LEU A 155 -8.00 -20.63 6.04
CA LEU A 155 -6.59 -20.22 6.00
C LEU A 155 -6.37 -18.81 6.56
N LEU A 156 -7.23 -17.85 6.20
CA LEU A 156 -7.03 -16.44 6.52
C LEU A 156 -7.93 -15.92 7.64
N GLY A 157 -9.03 -16.58 7.97
CA GLY A 157 -10.04 -16.12 8.93
C GLY A 157 -9.51 -15.59 10.27
N PRO A 158 -8.49 -16.21 10.90
CA PRO A 158 -7.86 -15.68 12.11
C PRO A 158 -7.31 -14.24 11.93
N TYR A 159 -6.79 -13.94 10.74
CA TYR A 159 -6.15 -12.67 10.39
C TYR A 159 -7.09 -11.69 9.68
N THR A 160 -8.21 -12.15 9.13
CA THR A 160 -9.11 -11.33 8.32
C THR A 160 -10.03 -10.47 9.17
N TYR A 161 -10.12 -9.18 8.84
CA TYR A 161 -11.20 -8.31 9.28
C TYR A 161 -12.43 -8.59 8.43
N LEU A 162 -13.42 -9.25 9.03
CA LEU A 162 -14.60 -9.72 8.32
C LEU A 162 -15.68 -8.62 8.24
N PRO A 163 -16.53 -8.65 7.20
CA PRO A 163 -17.74 -7.85 7.17
C PRO A 163 -18.61 -8.10 8.41
N ALA A 164 -18.95 -7.03 9.13
CA ALA A 164 -19.81 -7.12 10.31
C ALA A 164 -21.30 -7.28 9.96
N THR A 165 -21.70 -6.84 8.76
CA THR A 165 -23.09 -6.84 8.32
C THR A 165 -23.31 -7.92 7.26
N PRO A 166 -24.20 -8.90 7.49
CA PRO A 166 -24.55 -9.91 6.50
C PRO A 166 -25.21 -9.28 5.26
N LEU A 167 -25.01 -9.89 4.08
CA LEU A 167 -25.55 -9.44 2.79
C LEU A 167 -27.06 -9.11 2.82
N ALA A 168 -27.83 -9.90 3.59
CA ALA A 168 -29.28 -9.73 3.73
C ALA A 168 -29.70 -8.39 4.38
N ALA A 169 -28.81 -7.74 5.12
CA ALA A 169 -29.07 -6.46 5.78
C ALA A 169 -28.52 -5.25 5.00
N THR A 170 -27.62 -5.46 4.04
CA THR A 170 -27.03 -4.39 3.20
C THR A 170 -27.72 -4.23 1.86
N GLY A 171 -28.43 -5.25 1.35
CA GLY A 171 -29.07 -5.22 0.02
C GLY A 171 -28.06 -5.22 -1.15
N GLY A 172 -26.78 -5.38 -0.85
CA GLY A 172 -25.62 -5.35 -1.75
C GLY A 172 -24.35 -5.80 -1.02
N CYS A 173 -23.25 -6.01 -1.73
CA CYS A 173 -22.01 -6.50 -1.15
C CYS A 173 -21.51 -5.57 -0.02
N PRO A 174 -21.06 -6.09 1.15
CA PRO A 174 -20.56 -5.25 2.23
C PRO A 174 -19.41 -4.36 1.77
N LEU A 175 -19.41 -3.12 2.23
CA LEU A 175 -18.41 -2.11 1.89
C LEU A 175 -17.47 -1.86 3.05
N ILE A 176 -16.21 -1.59 2.72
CA ILE A 176 -15.18 -1.19 3.67
C ILE A 176 -15.59 0.16 4.26
N PRO A 177 -15.68 0.30 5.59
CA PRO A 177 -16.06 1.57 6.21
C PRO A 177 -15.11 2.71 5.80
N ALA A 178 -15.68 3.87 5.44
CA ALA A 178 -14.91 5.00 4.91
C ALA A 178 -13.80 5.51 5.87
N GLY A 179 -13.99 5.31 7.17
CA GLY A 179 -13.03 5.69 8.21
C GLY A 179 -12.12 4.56 8.70
N LEU A 180 -12.21 3.35 8.12
CA LEU A 180 -11.39 2.22 8.55
C LEU A 180 -9.90 2.56 8.36
N SER A 181 -9.10 2.42 9.42
CA SER A 181 -7.65 2.64 9.40
C SER A 181 -6.86 1.34 9.60
N LYS A 182 -5.54 1.39 9.33
CA LYS A 182 -4.63 0.27 9.64
C LYS A 182 -4.60 0.00 11.15
N ALA A 183 -4.59 1.04 11.97
CA ALA A 183 -4.62 0.93 13.42
C ALA A 183 -5.91 0.27 13.93
N GLN A 184 -7.07 0.60 13.37
CA GLN A 184 -8.35 -0.04 13.74
C GLN A 184 -8.38 -1.52 13.36
N LEU A 185 -7.86 -1.89 12.19
CA LEU A 185 -7.68 -3.30 11.79
C LEU A 185 -6.82 -4.05 12.82
N ARG A 186 -5.68 -3.47 13.19
CA ARG A 186 -4.77 -4.05 14.19
C ARG A 186 -5.38 -4.12 15.59
N ALA A 187 -6.14 -3.10 16.01
CA ALA A 187 -6.84 -3.08 17.28
C ALA A 187 -7.91 -4.18 17.39
N ALA A 188 -8.50 -4.59 16.26
CA ALA A 188 -9.37 -5.76 16.16
C ALA A 188 -8.61 -7.10 16.14
N GLY A 189 -7.28 -7.08 16.26
CA GLY A 189 -6.41 -8.25 16.17
C GLY A 189 -6.25 -8.78 14.74
N LYS A 190 -6.54 -7.97 13.72
CA LYS A 190 -6.59 -8.38 12.31
C LYS A 190 -5.47 -7.77 11.49
N ASN A 191 -5.06 -8.47 10.45
CA ASN A 191 -3.98 -8.07 9.54
C ASN A 191 -4.49 -7.89 8.10
N ILE A 192 -5.49 -8.67 7.69
CA ILE A 192 -5.89 -8.78 6.29
C ILE A 192 -7.26 -8.16 6.10
N LEU A 193 -7.39 -7.33 5.09
CA LEU A 193 -8.66 -6.92 4.52
C LEU A 193 -8.80 -7.55 3.14
N ILE A 194 -9.84 -8.33 2.92
CA ILE A 194 -10.09 -9.03 1.65
C ILE A 194 -11.19 -8.28 0.90
N LEU A 195 -10.96 -8.02 -0.38
CA LEU A 195 -11.95 -7.41 -1.26
C LEU A 195 -11.96 -8.11 -2.63
N SER A 196 -13.02 -7.91 -3.40
CA SER A 196 -13.21 -8.44 -4.75
C SER A 196 -13.94 -7.42 -5.60
N ASP A 197 -13.97 -7.61 -6.91
CA ASP A 197 -14.88 -6.98 -7.89
C ASP A 197 -16.39 -7.24 -7.66
N GLY A 198 -16.78 -7.56 -6.43
CA GLY A 198 -18.15 -7.79 -6.01
C GLY A 198 -18.30 -9.03 -5.12
N CYS A 199 -19.50 -9.18 -4.54
CA CYS A 199 -19.86 -10.38 -3.78
C CYS A 199 -20.88 -11.17 -4.58
N SER A 200 -20.42 -12.00 -5.50
CA SER A 200 -21.28 -12.79 -6.39
C SER A 200 -22.06 -13.94 -5.67
N SER A 201 -22.03 -13.98 -4.34
CA SER A 201 -22.78 -14.90 -3.45
C SER A 201 -22.83 -14.39 -2.00
N SER A 202 -23.77 -14.90 -1.21
CA SER A 202 -23.85 -14.65 0.25
C SER A 202 -22.64 -15.17 1.02
N GLU A 203 -22.06 -16.26 0.56
CA GLU A 203 -20.92 -16.94 1.14
C GLU A 203 -19.68 -16.06 0.99
N LEU A 204 -19.40 -15.55 -0.21
CA LEU A 204 -18.31 -14.58 -0.41
C LEU A 204 -18.56 -13.29 0.38
N ALA A 205 -19.79 -12.78 0.41
CA ALA A 205 -20.15 -11.61 1.21
C ALA A 205 -19.92 -11.77 2.71
N SER A 206 -19.71 -12.99 3.22
CA SER A 206 -19.37 -13.22 4.63
C SER A 206 -17.87 -13.08 4.94
N VAL A 207 -17.01 -13.07 3.91
CA VAL A 207 -15.55 -13.16 4.07
C VAL A 207 -14.79 -11.99 3.44
N LEU A 208 -15.36 -11.35 2.42
CA LEU A 208 -14.75 -10.26 1.67
C LEU A 208 -15.69 -9.07 1.48
N PHE A 209 -15.10 -7.93 1.15
CA PHE A 209 -15.81 -6.70 0.83
C PHE A 209 -15.90 -6.48 -0.69
N GLY A 210 -16.91 -5.73 -1.11
CA GLY A 210 -17.10 -5.39 -2.53
C GLY A 210 -16.34 -4.17 -2.94
N GLY A 211 -16.02 -3.28 -2.01
CA GLY A 211 -15.43 -1.99 -2.33
C GLY A 211 -15.42 -1.10 -1.12
N PHE A 212 -15.39 0.22 -1.33
CA PHE A 212 -15.27 1.21 -0.27
C PHE A 212 -16.57 2.01 -0.13
N ALA A 213 -17.02 2.19 1.11
CA ALA A 213 -18.20 3.00 1.38
C ALA A 213 -17.96 4.45 0.93
N GLY A 214 -18.88 4.97 0.11
CA GLY A 214 -18.81 6.32 -0.44
C GLY A 214 -17.98 6.45 -1.73
N ALA A 215 -17.58 5.33 -2.35
CA ALA A 215 -17.13 5.33 -3.73
C ALA A 215 -18.31 5.31 -4.71
N ASP A 216 -18.13 5.90 -5.90
CA ASP A 216 -19.14 5.89 -6.97
C ASP A 216 -19.31 4.49 -7.61
N ASP A 217 -18.31 3.64 -7.47
CA ASP A 217 -18.28 2.22 -7.84
C ASP A 217 -18.05 1.39 -6.57
N ASP A 218 -18.98 0.49 -6.28
CA ASP A 218 -18.97 -0.36 -5.09
C ASP A 218 -18.40 -1.77 -5.36
N SER A 219 -17.72 -1.92 -6.51
CA SER A 219 -16.99 -3.12 -6.93
C SER A 219 -15.47 -2.90 -7.02
N GLY A 220 -14.71 -3.78 -6.36
CA GLY A 220 -13.26 -3.79 -6.29
C GLY A 220 -12.60 -2.47 -5.91
N TYR A 221 -11.46 -2.21 -6.56
CA TYR A 221 -10.83 -0.90 -6.55
C TYR A 221 -11.28 -0.11 -7.78
N PRO A 222 -11.79 1.12 -7.60
CA PRO A 222 -11.97 2.04 -8.72
C PRO A 222 -10.63 2.24 -9.44
N THR A 223 -10.54 1.75 -10.67
CA THR A 223 -9.27 1.64 -11.42
C THR A 223 -9.30 2.57 -12.62
N LEU A 224 -8.28 3.44 -12.75
CA LEU A 224 -8.12 4.34 -13.90
C LEU A 224 -6.93 3.95 -14.77
N SER A 225 -7.04 4.27 -16.06
CA SER A 225 -5.91 4.16 -16.99
C SER A 225 -4.84 5.19 -16.66
N LEU A 226 -3.57 4.79 -16.73
CA LEU A 226 -2.42 5.69 -16.63
C LEU A 226 -2.41 6.79 -17.69
N SER A 227 -3.11 6.61 -18.82
CA SER A 227 -3.26 7.68 -19.82
C SER A 227 -4.07 8.87 -19.33
N MET A 228 -4.85 8.71 -18.25
CA MET A 228 -5.62 9.77 -17.62
C MET A 228 -4.82 10.56 -16.58
N LEU A 229 -3.62 10.07 -16.20
CA LEU A 229 -2.77 10.72 -15.22
C LEU A 229 -2.21 12.05 -15.76
N GLN A 230 -2.46 13.12 -15.04
CA GLN A 230 -1.90 14.45 -15.29
C GLN A 230 -0.87 14.80 -14.21
N PRO A 231 0.08 15.72 -14.48
CA PRO A 231 0.94 16.24 -13.43
C PRO A 231 0.13 16.87 -12.29
N ALA A 232 0.60 16.71 -11.06
CA ALA A 232 0.14 17.51 -9.94
C ALA A 232 0.18 19.02 -10.28
N PRO A 233 -0.84 19.82 -9.89
CA PRO A 233 -1.98 19.47 -9.05
C PRO A 233 -3.23 19.03 -9.81
N ALA A 234 -3.19 18.92 -11.14
CA ALA A 234 -4.36 18.53 -11.95
C ALA A 234 -4.71 17.05 -11.75
N CYS A 235 -3.69 16.20 -11.62
CA CYS A 235 -3.76 14.78 -11.22
C CYS A 235 -4.50 13.82 -12.16
N VAL A 236 -5.73 14.10 -12.56
CA VAL A 236 -6.50 13.28 -13.48
C VAL A 236 -7.21 14.17 -14.49
N ASP A 237 -7.23 13.74 -15.76
CA ASP A 237 -7.89 14.48 -16.83
C ASP A 237 -9.40 14.51 -16.60
N SER A 238 -9.91 15.66 -16.14
CA SER A 238 -11.29 16.17 -16.12
C SER A 238 -12.44 15.27 -15.61
N ALA A 239 -12.17 14.00 -15.32
CA ALA A 239 -13.16 13.01 -14.90
C ALA A 239 -13.40 13.01 -13.39
N LEU A 240 -12.42 13.42 -12.57
CA LEU A 240 -12.53 13.49 -11.11
C LEU A 240 -11.82 14.74 -10.57
N SER A 241 -12.43 15.39 -9.58
CA SER A 241 -11.81 16.45 -8.78
C SER A 241 -10.89 15.87 -7.69
N GLN A 242 -9.95 16.67 -7.16
CA GLN A 242 -9.08 16.20 -6.06
C GLN A 242 -9.86 15.69 -4.83
N PRO A 243 -10.96 16.32 -4.38
CA PRO A 243 -11.79 15.76 -3.31
C PRO A 243 -12.37 14.38 -3.66
N GLN A 244 -12.74 14.13 -4.91
CA GLN A 244 -13.20 12.80 -5.35
C GLN A 244 -12.05 11.79 -5.35
N VAL A 245 -10.85 12.17 -5.80
CA VAL A 245 -9.64 11.34 -5.69
C VAL A 245 -9.36 10.98 -4.23
N GLN A 246 -9.56 11.90 -3.28
CA GLN A 246 -9.35 11.65 -1.85
C GLN A 246 -10.45 10.82 -1.20
N GLN A 247 -11.65 10.85 -1.77
CA GLN A 247 -12.78 10.07 -1.30
C GLN A 247 -12.73 8.63 -1.82
N THR A 248 -12.10 8.44 -2.98
CA THR A 248 -11.99 7.16 -3.68
C THR A 248 -10.61 6.55 -3.47
N PHE A 249 -10.54 5.26 -3.14
CA PHE A 249 -9.24 4.58 -3.09
C PHE A 249 -8.80 4.15 -4.50
N LEU A 250 -8.37 5.12 -5.30
CA LEU A 250 -8.04 4.91 -6.71
C LEU A 250 -6.82 4.01 -6.90
N ARG A 251 -6.97 3.03 -7.78
CA ARG A 251 -5.89 2.19 -8.30
C ARG A 251 -5.47 2.67 -9.67
N MET A 252 -4.17 2.70 -9.92
CA MET A 252 -3.62 2.67 -11.28
C MET A 252 -2.57 1.55 -11.33
N GLN A 253 -2.60 0.77 -12.41
CA GLN A 253 -1.77 -0.42 -12.52
C GLN A 253 -1.06 -0.53 -13.86
N GLU A 254 0.08 -1.22 -13.85
CA GLU A 254 0.75 -1.71 -15.05
C GLU A 254 0.21 -3.07 -15.45
N ASP A 255 0.27 -3.37 -16.75
CA ASP A 255 0.22 -4.74 -17.24
C ASP A 255 1.29 -4.93 -18.32
N ARG A 256 2.26 -5.78 -18.03
CA ARG A 256 3.46 -6.00 -18.86
C ARG A 256 3.48 -7.36 -19.54
N THR A 257 2.40 -8.12 -19.46
CA THR A 257 2.29 -9.45 -20.09
C THR A 257 2.08 -9.34 -21.60
N LEU A 258 2.52 -10.37 -22.33
CA LEU A 258 2.16 -10.67 -23.72
C LEU A 258 0.70 -11.10 -23.84
N LEU A 259 0.15 -11.87 -22.89
CA LEU A 259 -1.25 -12.29 -22.96
C LEU A 259 -2.18 -11.08 -23.07
N SER A 260 -2.03 -10.10 -22.19
CA SER A 260 -2.83 -8.86 -22.22
C SER A 260 -2.58 -8.00 -23.46
N ARG A 261 -1.41 -8.14 -24.11
CA ARG A 261 -1.14 -7.52 -25.43
C ARG A 261 -1.83 -8.22 -26.59
N LEU A 262 -2.14 -9.51 -26.44
CA LEU A 262 -2.79 -10.32 -27.47
C LEU A 262 -4.31 -10.26 -27.35
N VAL A 263 -4.84 -10.09 -26.13
CA VAL A 263 -6.29 -10.06 -25.85
C VAL A 263 -6.83 -8.66 -25.50
N GLY A 264 -5.96 -7.64 -25.38
CA GLY A 264 -6.33 -6.28 -25.00
C GLY A 264 -5.24 -5.23 -25.31
N ASN A 265 -5.33 -4.06 -24.66
CA ASN A 265 -4.31 -3.01 -24.76
C ASN A 265 -3.24 -3.21 -23.70
N ALA A 266 -1.96 -3.31 -24.09
CA ALA A 266 -0.85 -3.23 -23.14
C ALA A 266 -0.96 -1.93 -22.33
N GLY A 267 -1.02 -2.04 -20.99
CA GLY A 267 -1.02 -0.88 -20.13
C GLY A 267 0.28 -0.08 -20.27
N SER A 268 0.21 1.23 -20.00
CA SER A 268 1.41 2.06 -19.87
C SER A 268 2.28 1.57 -18.71
N ARG A 269 3.59 1.84 -18.79
CA ARG A 269 4.51 1.52 -17.70
C ARG A 269 4.49 2.61 -16.63
N ILE A 270 4.32 2.20 -15.38
CA ILE A 270 4.61 2.97 -14.17
C ILE A 270 6.13 2.97 -13.99
N THR A 271 6.75 4.10 -14.31
CA THR A 271 8.17 4.38 -14.04
C THR A 271 8.33 5.08 -12.69
N ALA A 272 9.57 5.28 -12.21
CA ALA A 272 9.81 5.99 -10.95
C ALA A 272 9.22 7.43 -10.94
N PRO A 273 9.35 8.26 -12.00
CA PRO A 273 8.66 9.54 -12.06
C PRO A 273 7.13 9.44 -12.02
N VAL A 274 6.56 8.37 -12.60
CA VAL A 274 5.11 8.12 -12.55
C VAL A 274 4.68 7.80 -11.13
N VAL A 275 5.43 6.97 -10.39
CA VAL A 275 5.16 6.71 -8.96
C VAL A 275 5.14 7.99 -8.15
N ALA A 276 6.13 8.86 -8.33
CA ALA A 276 6.17 10.14 -7.62
C ALA A 276 4.91 10.99 -7.91
N ASN A 277 4.52 11.10 -9.19
CA ASN A 277 3.33 11.86 -9.58
C ASN A 277 2.02 11.24 -9.05
N LEU A 278 1.89 9.90 -9.05
CA LEU A 278 0.72 9.22 -8.47
C LEU A 278 0.56 9.56 -6.98
N LEU A 279 1.66 9.49 -6.23
CA LEU A 279 1.66 9.76 -4.79
C LEU A 279 1.44 11.26 -4.49
N ASP A 280 2.02 12.16 -5.29
CA ASP A 280 1.74 13.60 -5.22
C ASP A 280 0.26 13.92 -5.45
N CYS A 281 -0.47 13.02 -6.11
CA CYS A 281 -1.91 13.11 -6.37
C CYS A 281 -2.78 12.32 -5.39
N GLU A 282 -2.18 11.69 -4.38
CA GLU A 282 -2.84 10.81 -3.41
C GLU A 282 -3.45 9.54 -4.03
N ILE A 283 -2.97 9.14 -5.22
CA ILE A 283 -3.27 7.85 -5.82
C ILE A 283 -2.33 6.83 -5.18
N ASN A 284 -2.82 6.26 -4.09
CA ASN A 284 -2.00 5.57 -3.10
C ASN A 284 -1.91 4.04 -3.27
N LEU A 285 -2.59 3.47 -4.27
CA LEU A 285 -2.53 2.05 -4.59
C LEU A 285 -1.81 1.83 -5.92
N LEU A 286 -0.55 1.42 -5.82
CA LEU A 286 0.38 1.34 -6.96
C LEU A 286 0.44 -0.10 -7.50
N GLY A 287 -0.32 -0.45 -8.53
CA GLY A 287 -0.31 -1.81 -9.11
C GLY A 287 0.92 -2.05 -10.00
N LEU A 288 2.03 -2.53 -9.42
CA LEU A 288 3.30 -2.66 -10.13
C LEU A 288 3.50 -4.06 -10.75
N ASP A 289 4.12 -4.10 -11.92
CA ASP A 289 4.63 -5.33 -12.55
C ASP A 289 6.15 -5.41 -12.48
N LYS A 290 6.67 -6.65 -12.41
CA LYS A 290 8.11 -6.96 -12.48
C LYS A 290 8.95 -6.23 -11.42
N LEU A 291 8.41 -6.05 -10.21
CA LEU A 291 9.10 -5.38 -9.11
C LEU A 291 10.40 -6.12 -8.73
N ARG A 292 11.45 -5.37 -8.38
CA ARG A 292 12.76 -5.89 -7.95
C ARG A 292 13.31 -5.12 -6.75
N PRO A 293 14.22 -5.70 -5.96
CA PRO A 293 14.81 -5.05 -4.77
C PRO A 293 15.52 -3.72 -5.06
N GLY A 294 16.12 -3.56 -6.25
CA GLY A 294 16.80 -2.34 -6.70
C GLY A 294 15.95 -1.42 -7.60
N ASP A 295 14.65 -1.64 -7.67
CA ASP A 295 13.77 -0.89 -8.56
C ASP A 295 13.63 0.57 -8.10
N GLY A 296 13.88 1.52 -9.01
CA GLY A 296 13.77 2.95 -8.73
C GLY A 296 12.36 3.37 -8.28
N ARG A 297 11.34 2.57 -8.57
CA ARG A 297 9.95 2.79 -8.13
C ARG A 297 9.77 2.61 -6.63
N LEU A 298 10.52 1.69 -6.00
CA LEU A 298 10.54 1.58 -4.54
C LEU A 298 11.11 2.84 -3.91
N ARG A 299 12.15 3.41 -4.50
CA ARG A 299 12.72 4.68 -4.04
C ARG A 299 11.76 5.85 -4.27
N ALA A 300 11.12 5.93 -5.43
CA ALA A 300 10.12 6.98 -5.70
C ALA A 300 8.87 6.87 -4.81
N ALA A 301 8.57 5.69 -4.29
CA ALA A 301 7.49 5.51 -3.31
C ALA A 301 7.83 6.03 -1.90
N LEU A 302 9.11 6.35 -1.65
CA LEU A 302 9.56 6.95 -0.39
C LEU A 302 9.52 8.48 -0.51
N TRP A 303 8.48 9.10 0.02
CA TRP A 303 8.29 10.55 0.04
C TRP A 303 8.74 11.20 1.36
N SER A 304 8.93 10.39 2.40
CA SER A 304 9.22 10.87 3.76
C SER A 304 10.71 11.14 3.96
N TRP A 305 11.54 10.12 4.19
CA TRP A 305 12.92 10.29 4.61
C TRP A 305 13.90 10.53 3.46
N ALA A 306 14.85 11.44 3.67
CA ALA A 306 15.95 11.66 2.74
C ALA A 306 16.87 10.42 2.69
N GLU A 307 17.66 10.29 1.62
CA GLU A 307 18.58 9.16 1.48
C GLU A 307 19.53 9.04 2.68
N GLY A 308 19.59 7.83 3.25
CA GLY A 308 20.38 7.52 4.44
C GLY A 308 19.78 8.01 5.76
N GLN A 309 18.59 8.61 5.75
CA GLN A 309 17.88 9.06 6.96
C GLN A 309 16.79 8.07 7.39
N PRO A 310 16.47 7.99 8.70
CA PRO A 310 17.21 8.59 9.80
C PRO A 310 18.55 7.88 10.02
N ALA A 311 19.64 8.65 10.02
CA ALA A 311 20.98 8.09 10.17
C ALA A 311 21.13 7.42 11.56
N ALA A 312 21.74 6.24 11.59
CA ALA A 312 21.82 5.42 12.81
C ALA A 312 22.64 6.08 13.93
N ASP A 313 23.59 6.93 13.56
CA ASP A 313 24.50 7.68 14.43
C ASP A 313 24.08 9.14 14.63
N ALA A 314 22.90 9.55 14.12
CA ALA A 314 22.47 10.93 14.23
C ALA A 314 22.39 11.36 15.71
N HIS A 315 23.13 12.41 16.07
CA HIS A 315 23.10 13.02 17.40
C HIS A 315 21.81 13.83 17.67
N GLY A 316 20.84 13.78 16.77
CA GLY A 316 19.54 14.44 16.86
C GLY A 316 18.41 13.45 17.09
N ARG A 317 17.29 13.93 17.62
CA ARG A 317 16.07 13.13 17.80
C ARG A 317 14.84 13.80 17.21
N CYS A 318 15.00 14.91 16.51
CA CYS A 318 13.89 15.67 15.93
C CYS A 318 13.99 15.62 14.40
N ALA A 319 12.85 15.43 13.74
CA ALA A 319 12.79 15.48 12.29
C ALA A 319 12.58 16.93 11.83
N LEU A 320 13.32 17.34 10.81
CA LEU A 320 13.04 18.53 10.04
C LEU A 320 12.68 18.15 8.61
N HIS A 321 11.90 19.00 7.96
CA HIS A 321 11.62 18.97 6.54
C HIS A 321 12.70 19.78 5.82
N ASN A 322 13.56 19.10 5.06
CA ASN A 322 14.72 19.68 4.39
C ASN A 322 14.34 20.41 3.09
N ASP A 323 15.30 21.04 2.44
CA ASP A 323 15.11 21.89 1.25
C ASP A 323 14.37 21.16 0.11
N ASP A 324 14.66 19.87 -0.10
CA ASP A 324 14.07 19.01 -1.15
C ASP A 324 12.78 18.31 -0.72
N GLY A 325 12.19 18.71 0.40
CA GLY A 325 10.92 18.18 0.87
C GLY A 325 10.99 16.79 1.53
N HIS A 326 12.16 16.36 1.98
CA HIS A 326 12.35 15.09 2.67
C HIS A 326 12.75 15.30 4.13
N PHE A 327 12.59 14.26 4.94
CA PHE A 327 12.81 14.29 6.37
C PHE A 327 14.28 14.04 6.65
N GLN A 328 14.83 14.83 7.55
CA GLN A 328 16.19 14.69 8.03
C GLN A 328 16.21 14.77 9.55
N VAL A 329 17.10 13.99 10.18
CA VAL A 329 17.32 14.09 11.62
C VAL A 329 18.18 15.31 11.93
N ALA A 330 17.79 16.08 12.95
CA ALA A 330 18.58 17.19 13.45
C ALA A 330 18.52 17.32 14.98
N PRO A 331 19.49 18.01 15.60
CA PRO A 331 19.42 18.38 17.01
C PRO A 331 18.23 19.30 17.27
N CYS A 332 17.42 18.98 18.28
CA CYS A 332 16.16 19.66 18.58
C CYS A 332 16.31 21.14 18.98
N ALA A 333 17.54 21.62 19.23
CA ALA A 333 17.83 22.99 19.65
C ALA A 333 17.94 24.01 18.50
N GLY A 334 17.87 23.56 17.24
CA GLY A 334 17.91 24.47 16.08
C GLY A 334 16.72 25.43 16.06
N LEU A 335 16.93 26.66 15.56
CA LEU A 335 15.89 27.70 15.48
C LEU A 335 15.24 27.68 14.10
N LEU A 336 14.18 26.87 13.95
CA LEU A 336 13.43 26.72 12.70
C LEU A 336 11.96 27.09 12.91
N PRO A 337 11.23 27.48 11.85
CA PRO A 337 9.79 27.57 11.90
C PRO A 337 9.18 26.17 12.05
N TYR A 338 7.93 26.09 12.48
CA TYR A 338 7.19 24.86 12.76
C TYR A 338 6.15 24.59 11.67
N SER A 339 5.96 23.33 11.29
CA SER A 339 4.89 22.89 10.40
C SER A 339 3.59 22.69 11.18
N CYS A 340 2.71 23.68 11.11
CA CYS A 340 1.40 23.63 11.73
C CYS A 340 0.35 23.15 10.72
N ARG A 341 -0.61 22.33 11.16
CA ARG A 341 -1.67 21.77 10.31
C ARG A 341 -3.03 22.00 10.94
N ASP A 342 -3.98 22.43 10.12
CA ASP A 342 -5.40 22.43 10.48
C ASP A 342 -5.93 21.01 10.31
N GLU A 343 -6.36 20.37 11.40
CA GLU A 343 -6.90 19.00 11.34
C GLU A 343 -8.19 18.90 10.52
N SER A 344 -9.00 19.97 10.51
CA SER A 344 -10.32 19.98 9.85
C SER A 344 -10.22 20.13 8.33
N SER A 345 -9.38 21.06 7.87
CA SER A 345 -9.20 21.34 6.44
C SER A 345 -7.97 20.65 5.83
N GLY A 346 -7.09 20.10 6.68
CA GLY A 346 -5.80 19.56 6.29
C GLY A 346 -4.82 20.60 5.74
N GLN A 347 -5.09 21.90 5.89
CA GLN A 347 -4.20 22.97 5.41
C GLN A 347 -2.93 23.03 6.24
N TRP A 348 -1.81 23.29 5.57
CA TRP A 348 -0.50 23.47 6.19
C TRP A 348 -0.19 24.97 6.31
N VAL A 349 0.44 25.35 7.41
CA VAL A 349 0.92 26.70 7.67
C VAL A 349 2.30 26.59 8.31
N LEU A 350 3.25 27.43 7.88
CA LEU A 350 4.52 27.58 8.57
C LEU A 350 4.42 28.73 9.56
N SER A 351 4.83 28.50 10.80
CA SER A 351 4.90 29.57 11.79
C SER A 351 5.88 30.67 11.34
N HIS A 352 5.56 31.92 11.66
CA HIS A 352 6.52 33.02 11.57
C HIS A 352 7.59 32.93 12.67
N GLU A 353 7.16 32.51 13.87
CA GLU A 353 8.06 32.25 14.99
C GLU A 353 9.01 31.10 14.68
N ARG A 354 10.24 31.20 15.20
CA ARG A 354 11.30 30.21 15.02
C ARG A 354 11.89 29.88 16.38
N GLY A 355 12.15 28.60 16.62
CA GLY A 355 12.71 28.17 17.89
C GLY A 355 13.06 26.69 17.93
N PRO A 356 13.44 26.19 19.12
CA PRO A 356 13.72 24.77 19.32
C PRO A 356 12.45 23.94 19.16
N TRP A 357 12.62 22.68 18.75
CA TRP A 357 11.51 21.77 18.43
C TRP A 357 10.43 21.69 19.53
N ASP A 358 10.84 21.69 20.81
CA ASP A 358 9.92 21.55 21.95
C ASP A 358 8.92 22.72 22.10
N ALA A 359 9.18 23.88 21.49
CA ALA A 359 8.24 25.00 21.47
C ALA A 359 7.18 24.89 20.36
N GLY A 360 7.32 23.93 19.43
CA GLY A 360 6.46 23.84 18.24
C GLY A 360 4.99 23.64 18.54
N ALA A 361 4.66 22.78 19.51
CA ALA A 361 3.27 22.54 19.94
C ALA A 361 2.60 23.84 20.38
N ALA A 362 3.17 24.52 21.37
CA ALA A 362 2.63 25.78 21.88
C ALA A 362 2.51 26.87 20.81
N VAL A 363 3.46 26.95 19.86
CA VAL A 363 3.41 27.93 18.77
C VAL A 363 2.29 27.61 17.78
N CYS A 364 2.11 26.35 17.40
CA CYS A 364 1.01 25.96 16.53
C CYS A 364 -0.36 26.10 17.24
N ASP A 365 -0.45 25.74 18.52
CA ASP A 365 -1.67 25.88 19.32
C ASP A 365 -2.13 27.34 19.41
N ALA A 366 -1.19 28.28 19.53
CA ALA A 366 -1.48 29.72 19.52
C ALA A 366 -2.07 30.21 18.19
N LEU A 367 -1.87 29.46 17.10
CA LEU A 367 -2.51 29.69 15.79
C LEU A 367 -3.84 28.93 15.65
N GLY A 368 -4.23 28.13 16.64
CA GLY A 368 -5.37 27.21 16.55
C GLY A 368 -5.11 26.00 15.64
N LEU A 369 -3.85 25.61 15.48
CA LEU A 369 -3.39 24.55 14.59
C LEU A 369 -2.55 23.52 15.36
N GLN A 370 -2.40 22.31 14.82
CA GLN A 370 -1.59 21.27 15.44
C GLN A 370 -0.16 21.28 14.90
N PHE A 371 0.84 21.10 15.78
CA PHE A 371 2.22 20.87 15.34
C PHE A 371 2.36 19.45 14.78
N ALA A 372 2.41 19.32 13.45
CA ALA A 372 2.16 18.04 12.78
C ALA A 372 3.30 17.59 11.86
N VAL A 373 3.20 16.35 11.38
CA VAL A 373 4.08 15.74 10.37
C VAL A 373 3.23 15.20 9.20
N PRO A 374 3.68 15.33 7.94
CA PRO A 374 2.96 14.73 6.81
C PRO A 374 2.82 13.22 6.97
N PHE A 375 1.65 12.68 6.63
CA PHE A 375 1.38 11.24 6.63
C PHE A 375 1.25 10.63 5.23
N SER A 376 1.23 11.46 4.18
CA SER A 376 1.19 11.04 2.79
C SER A 376 2.06 11.95 1.93
N ALA A 377 2.42 11.49 0.73
CA ALA A 377 3.13 12.32 -0.23
C ALA A 377 2.34 13.58 -0.61
N TYR A 378 1.01 13.48 -0.71
CA TYR A 378 0.13 14.62 -0.96
C TYR A 378 0.25 15.69 0.15
N ASP A 379 0.20 15.29 1.42
CA ASP A 379 0.40 16.20 2.55
C ASP A 379 1.83 16.78 2.55
N ASN A 380 2.83 15.97 2.20
CA ASN A 380 4.23 16.39 2.12
C ASN A 380 4.45 17.46 1.03
N ARG A 381 3.88 17.25 -0.16
CA ARG A 381 3.90 18.20 -1.28
C ARG A 381 3.28 19.54 -0.90
N ARG A 382 2.18 19.52 -0.13
CA ARG A 382 1.52 20.75 0.33
C ARG A 382 2.39 21.53 1.31
N LEU A 383 3.00 20.84 2.28
CA LEU A 383 3.98 21.47 3.17
C LEU A 383 5.18 22.04 2.39
N GLN A 384 5.67 21.34 1.37
CA GLN A 384 6.71 21.86 0.49
C GLN A 384 6.25 23.09 -0.30
N GLY A 385 4.99 23.14 -0.73
CA GLY A 385 4.37 24.32 -1.35
C GLY A 385 4.40 25.54 -0.43
N GLU A 386 4.03 25.39 0.83
CA GLU A 386 4.11 26.48 1.84
C GLU A 386 5.54 26.97 2.05
N LYS A 387 6.51 26.06 2.08
CA LYS A 387 7.93 26.40 2.18
C LYS A 387 8.42 27.23 1.00
N VAL A 388 8.06 26.84 -0.23
CA VAL A 388 8.41 27.57 -1.45
C VAL A 388 7.76 28.96 -1.44
N ALA A 389 6.46 29.04 -1.12
CA ALA A 389 5.74 30.31 -1.05
C ALA A 389 6.32 31.27 0.01
N GLY A 390 6.75 30.72 1.15
CA GLY A 390 7.35 31.49 2.26
C GLY A 390 8.87 31.70 2.16
N ALA A 391 9.53 31.24 1.09
CA ALA A 391 10.99 31.22 0.96
C ALA A 391 11.71 30.60 2.19
N VAL A 392 11.13 29.52 2.73
CA VAL A 392 11.64 28.78 3.88
C VAL A 392 12.32 27.50 3.41
N ASN A 393 13.61 27.37 3.66
CA ASN A 393 14.36 26.17 3.25
C ASN A 393 14.09 24.97 4.16
N ARG A 394 13.94 25.20 5.47
CA ARG A 394 13.79 24.14 6.48
C ARG A 394 12.76 24.50 7.53
N ALA A 395 12.00 23.51 7.98
CA ALA A 395 11.02 23.64 9.06
C ALA A 395 11.07 22.41 9.98
N TRP A 396 10.78 22.60 11.25
CA TRP A 396 10.55 21.49 12.16
C TRP A 396 9.27 20.75 11.77
N LEU A 397 9.35 19.43 11.78
CA LEU A 397 8.19 18.55 11.70
C LEU A 397 7.77 18.16 13.11
N GLY A 398 6.47 18.05 13.38
CA GLY A 398 5.94 17.46 14.62
C GLY A 398 6.21 15.96 14.68
N TYR A 399 7.48 15.55 14.66
CA TYR A 399 7.93 14.16 14.62
C TYR A 399 9.29 14.03 15.29
N ARG A 400 9.39 13.17 16.31
CA ARG A 400 10.63 12.95 17.06
C ARG A 400 10.81 11.52 17.52
N GLN A 401 12.05 11.16 17.79
CA GLN A 401 12.42 9.86 18.35
C GLN A 401 12.36 9.87 19.88
N ARG A 402 11.54 9.00 20.48
CA ARG A 402 11.46 8.74 21.92
C ARG A 402 11.65 7.24 22.16
N GLY A 403 12.56 6.85 23.05
CA GLY A 403 12.78 5.43 23.38
C GLY A 403 13.17 4.55 22.17
N GLY A 404 13.84 5.11 21.17
CA GLY A 404 14.21 4.42 19.94
C GLY A 404 13.12 4.42 18.85
N GLN A 405 11.89 4.84 19.16
CA GLN A 405 10.77 4.86 18.22
C GLN A 405 10.48 6.29 17.76
N TRP A 406 10.20 6.45 16.47
CA TRP A 406 9.77 7.73 15.92
C TRP A 406 8.26 7.91 16.09
N GLN A 407 7.84 9.06 16.61
CA GLN A 407 6.45 9.32 16.99
C GLN A 407 6.06 10.74 16.60
N PRO A 408 4.84 10.96 16.08
CA PRO A 408 4.28 12.29 15.92
C PRO A 408 4.30 13.05 17.25
N ALA A 409 4.36 14.38 17.18
CA ALA A 409 4.07 15.22 18.33
C ALA A 409 2.61 14.95 18.72
N THR A 410 2.41 14.50 19.95
CA THR A 410 1.10 14.46 20.58
C THR A 410 0.98 15.71 21.43
N ASP A 411 -0.24 16.24 21.52
CA ASP A 411 -0.60 17.28 22.46
C ASP A 411 -0.31 16.87 23.92
#